data_AF-A0A1D9PT13-F1
#
_entry.id   AF-A0A1D9PT13-F1
#
_cell.length_a   1.000
_cell.length_b   1.000
_cell.length_c   1.000
_cell.angle_alpha   90.00
_cell.angle_beta   90.00
_cell.angle_gamma   90.00
#
_symmetry.space_group_name_H-M   'P 1'
#
loop_
_entity.id
_entity.type
_entity.pdbx_description
1 polymer ?
#
loop_
_entity_poly.entity_id
_entity_poly.type
_entity_poly.pdbx_seq_one_letter_code
_entity_poly.pdbx_strand_id
1 'polypeptide(L)'
;MSKLLFSFLLLIIGVSAQFQFFEQMFNNGGQQHHHHQQPQDVPSDSQWYQDNYDRAHCSGYLCPGTLSCVAVPHHCPCAHPVYEEKFELADGNAICISKGGFKAGEAARKVELARKGLI
;
A
#
# COMPACT_ATOMS: atom_id res chain seq x y z
N MET A 1 5.07 25.14 66.86
CA MET A 1 5.38 24.00 65.98
C MET A 1 4.43 22.79 66.08
N SER A 2 3.89 22.42 67.25
CA SER A 2 3.16 21.13 67.40
C SER A 2 1.86 20.98 66.55
N LYS A 3 1.13 22.07 66.28
CA LYS A 3 -0.12 22.02 65.48
C LYS A 3 0.11 21.73 63.98
N LEU A 4 1.26 22.15 63.44
CA LEU A 4 1.62 21.93 62.03
C LEU A 4 2.04 20.48 61.79
N LEU A 5 2.75 19.88 62.75
CA LEU A 5 3.12 18.46 62.71
C LEU A 5 1.90 17.54 62.74
N PHE A 6 0.89 17.88 63.55
CA PHE A 6 -0.34 17.09 63.63
C PHE A 6 -1.17 17.15 62.35
N SER A 7 -1.24 18.31 61.70
CA SER A 7 -1.91 18.47 60.39
C SER A 7 -1.19 17.72 59.28
N PHE A 8 0.13 17.57 59.35
CA PHE A 8 0.91 16.86 58.35
C PHE A 8 0.76 15.34 58.50
N LEU A 9 0.67 14.84 59.74
CA LEU A 9 0.51 13.41 60.01
C LEU A 9 -0.84 12.85 59.54
N LEU A 10 -1.92 13.64 59.61
CA LEU A 10 -3.25 13.25 59.13
C LEU A 10 -3.35 13.11 57.61
N LEU A 11 -2.48 13.81 56.85
CA LEU A 11 -2.46 13.79 55.39
C LEU A 11 -1.83 12.51 54.80
N ILE A 12 -1.00 11.81 55.58
CA ILE A 12 -0.24 10.63 55.11
C ILE A 12 -1.08 9.35 55.21
N ILE A 13 -2.10 9.32 56.08
CA ILE A 13 -2.90 8.11 56.34
C ILE A 13 -3.95 7.86 55.22
N GLY A 14 -4.20 8.84 54.35
CA GLY A 14 -5.27 8.80 53.34
C GLY A 14 -4.90 8.26 51.96
N VAL A 15 -3.65 7.85 51.71
CA VAL A 15 -3.22 7.38 50.37
C VAL A 15 -2.94 5.88 50.39
N SER A 16 -4.00 5.08 50.56
CA SER A 16 -4.02 3.71 50.06
C SER A 16 -4.80 3.69 48.74
N ALA A 17 -4.10 3.96 47.64
CA ALA A 17 -4.66 3.70 46.31
C ALA A 17 -4.78 2.18 46.14
N GLN A 18 -6.01 1.67 46.25
CA GLN A 18 -6.36 0.29 45.92
C GLN A 18 -6.19 0.08 44.40
N PHE A 19 -5.01 -0.38 43.98
CA PHE A 19 -4.74 -0.73 42.57
C PHE A 19 -5.36 -2.08 42.14
N GLN A 20 -6.43 -2.53 42.80
CA GLN A 20 -7.12 -3.78 42.46
C GLN A 20 -7.87 -3.72 41.11
N PHE A 21 -8.10 -2.51 40.57
CA PHE A 21 -8.71 -2.33 39.25
C PHE A 21 -7.81 -2.79 38.10
N PHE A 22 -6.51 -2.52 38.18
CA PHE A 22 -5.59 -2.83 37.08
C PHE A 22 -5.33 -4.33 36.96
N GLU A 23 -5.20 -5.05 38.08
CA GLU A 23 -5.05 -6.51 38.04
C GLU A 23 -6.22 -7.19 37.32
N GLN A 24 -7.45 -6.73 37.52
CA GLN A 24 -8.62 -7.34 36.88
C GLN A 24 -8.68 -7.08 35.36
N MET A 25 -8.11 -5.95 34.90
CA MET A 25 -8.08 -5.61 33.48
C MET A 25 -6.99 -6.38 32.71
N PHE A 26 -5.83 -6.63 33.34
CA PHE A 26 -4.73 -7.36 32.70
C PHE A 26 -4.88 -8.88 32.80
N ASN A 27 -5.52 -9.40 33.85
CA ASN A 27 -5.63 -10.86 34.06
C ASN A 27 -6.88 -11.49 33.42
N ASN A 28 -7.83 -10.68 32.92
CA ASN A 28 -9.07 -11.18 32.30
C ASN A 28 -9.32 -10.64 30.86
N GLY A 29 -8.28 -10.13 30.19
CA GLY A 29 -8.35 -9.54 28.83
C GLY A 29 -8.55 -10.54 27.68
N GLY A 30 -9.13 -11.70 27.96
CA GLY A 30 -9.29 -12.80 27.02
C GLY A 30 -10.69 -12.95 26.44
N GLN A 31 -11.40 -11.87 26.07
CA GLN A 31 -12.57 -11.99 25.18
C GLN A 31 -12.68 -10.80 24.21
N GLN A 32 -12.28 -11.09 22.96
CA GLN A 32 -12.96 -10.70 21.71
C GLN A 32 -13.61 -9.31 21.68
N HIS A 33 -12.78 -8.26 21.63
CA HIS A 33 -13.21 -7.05 20.94
C HIS A 33 -13.09 -7.28 19.44
N HIS A 34 -14.24 -7.44 18.78
CA HIS A 34 -14.41 -7.29 17.33
C HIS A 34 -14.03 -5.85 16.92
N HIS A 35 -12.73 -5.57 16.86
CA HIS A 35 -12.24 -4.38 16.17
C HIS A 35 -12.64 -4.49 14.71
N HIS A 36 -13.49 -3.56 14.29
CA HIS A 36 -13.71 -3.28 12.88
C HIS A 36 -12.35 -2.86 12.30
N GLN A 37 -11.64 -3.81 11.67
CA GLN A 37 -10.43 -3.51 10.93
C GLN A 37 -10.86 -2.61 9.76
N GLN A 38 -10.58 -1.31 9.86
CA GLN A 38 -10.58 -0.49 8.66
C GLN A 38 -9.56 -1.08 7.67
N PRO A 39 -9.86 -1.08 6.36
CA PRO A 39 -8.88 -1.46 5.35
C PRO A 39 -7.63 -0.60 5.54
N GLN A 40 -6.49 -1.25 5.77
CA GLN A 40 -5.19 -0.59 5.84
C GLN A 40 -4.67 -0.36 4.43
N ASP A 41 -4.03 0.80 4.18
CA ASP A 41 -3.34 1.07 2.92
C ASP A 41 -2.24 0.04 2.63
N VAL A 42 -1.98 -0.21 1.35
CA VAL A 42 -0.84 -1.05 0.93
C VAL A 42 0.48 -0.38 1.31
N PRO A 43 1.55 -1.16 1.57
CA PRO A 43 2.88 -0.61 1.84
C PRO A 43 3.34 0.36 0.75
N SER A 44 3.97 1.47 1.13
CA SER A 44 4.51 2.48 0.19
C SER A 44 5.86 2.08 -0.44
N ASP A 45 6.09 0.79 -0.63
CA ASP A 45 7.31 0.23 -1.19
C ASP A 45 7.00 -0.74 -2.35
N SER A 46 8.05 -1.32 -2.94
CA SER A 46 7.91 -2.31 -4.01
C SER A 46 8.15 -3.76 -3.54
N GLN A 47 8.27 -4.02 -2.23
CA GLN A 47 8.66 -5.33 -1.71
C GLN A 47 7.67 -6.41 -2.13
N TRP A 48 6.37 -6.16 -1.96
CA TRP A 48 5.32 -7.09 -2.40
C TRP A 48 5.44 -7.43 -3.88
N TYR A 49 5.73 -6.44 -4.73
CA TYR A 49 5.87 -6.67 -6.16
C TYR A 49 7.13 -7.48 -6.51
N GLN A 50 8.28 -7.12 -5.92
CA GLN A 50 9.55 -7.84 -6.14
C GLN A 50 9.44 -9.31 -5.74
N ASP A 51 8.84 -9.56 -4.58
CA ASP A 51 8.55 -10.90 -4.07
C ASP A 51 7.71 -11.73 -5.06
N ASN A 52 6.71 -11.13 -5.70
CA ASN A 52 5.88 -11.82 -6.68
C ASN A 52 6.59 -12.00 -8.02
N TYR A 53 7.41 -11.04 -8.43
CA TYR A 53 8.24 -11.12 -9.63
C TYR A 53 9.27 -12.26 -9.51
N ASP A 54 9.99 -12.34 -8.39
CA ASP A 54 11.04 -13.34 -8.16
C ASP A 54 10.50 -14.77 -8.05
N ARG A 55 9.25 -14.93 -7.58
CA ARG A 55 8.57 -16.24 -7.52
C ARG A 55 7.90 -16.64 -8.82
N ALA A 56 7.75 -15.74 -9.79
CA ALA A 56 7.06 -16.04 -11.03
C ALA A 56 7.91 -16.96 -11.92
N HIS A 57 7.38 -18.13 -12.26
CA HIS A 57 8.05 -19.04 -13.18
C HIS A 57 7.67 -18.72 -14.63
N CYS A 58 8.67 -18.43 -15.46
CA CYS A 58 8.49 -18.20 -16.89
C CYS A 58 9.71 -18.69 -17.67
N SER A 59 9.48 -19.51 -18.71
CA SER A 59 10.55 -19.99 -19.61
C SER A 59 10.84 -19.01 -20.77
N GLY A 60 9.94 -18.05 -20.99
CA GLY A 60 10.09 -16.98 -21.99
C GLY A 60 10.49 -15.66 -21.35
N TYR A 61 9.86 -14.58 -21.80
CA TYR A 61 9.99 -13.25 -21.23
C TYR A 61 8.91 -13.02 -20.16
N LEU A 62 9.33 -12.73 -18.93
CA LEU A 62 8.44 -12.32 -17.85
C LEU A 62 8.17 -10.81 -17.94
N CYS A 63 6.91 -10.44 -18.15
CA CYS A 63 6.50 -9.06 -18.24
C CYS A 63 6.57 -8.38 -16.86
N PRO A 64 7.36 -7.31 -16.68
CA PRO A 64 7.45 -6.65 -15.38
C PRO A 64 6.10 -6.05 -14.97
N GLY A 65 5.39 -5.33 -15.84
CA GLY A 65 4.14 -4.67 -15.44
C GLY A 65 3.00 -5.60 -15.02
N THR A 66 3.00 -6.85 -15.47
CA THR A 66 1.82 -7.74 -15.35
C THR A 66 2.12 -9.15 -14.88
N LEU A 67 3.40 -9.50 -14.70
CA LEU A 67 3.87 -10.86 -14.38
C LEU A 67 3.38 -11.93 -15.38
N SER A 68 3.04 -11.53 -16.60
CA SER A 68 2.63 -12.44 -17.67
C SER A 68 3.85 -13.05 -18.34
N CYS A 69 3.79 -14.35 -18.67
CA CYS A 69 4.86 -15.02 -19.41
C CYS A 69 4.56 -15.00 -20.91
N VAL A 70 5.42 -14.37 -21.71
CA VAL A 70 5.23 -14.18 -23.17
C VAL A 70 6.49 -14.52 -23.95
N ALA A 71 6.40 -14.57 -25.28
CA ALA A 71 7.54 -14.91 -26.13
C ALA A 71 8.58 -13.78 -26.27
N VAL A 72 8.14 -12.52 -26.37
CA VAL A 72 8.99 -11.34 -26.59
C VAL A 72 8.38 -10.09 -25.94
N PRO A 73 9.16 -9.05 -25.60
CA PRO A 73 8.72 -7.92 -24.76
C PRO A 73 7.48 -7.18 -25.27
N HIS A 74 7.35 -6.93 -26.58
CA HIS A 74 6.17 -6.27 -27.13
C HIS A 74 4.89 -7.10 -27.03
N HIS A 75 4.91 -8.38 -26.64
CA HIS A 75 3.69 -9.15 -26.37
C HIS A 75 3.14 -8.93 -24.96
N CYS A 76 3.84 -8.19 -24.10
CA CYS A 76 3.34 -7.91 -22.77
C CYS A 76 1.98 -7.18 -22.81
N PRO A 77 1.00 -7.61 -22.01
CA PRO A 77 -0.25 -6.87 -21.85
C PRO A 77 -0.01 -5.60 -21.02
N CYS A 78 -0.91 -4.63 -21.15
CA CYS A 78 -0.96 -3.50 -20.24
C CYS A 78 -1.52 -3.93 -18.88
N ALA A 79 -1.09 -3.29 -17.80
CA ALA A 79 -1.54 -3.62 -16.44
C ALA A 79 -3.05 -3.37 -16.28
N HIS A 80 -3.57 -2.37 -17.01
CA HIS A 80 -4.97 -1.99 -16.94
C HIS A 80 -5.57 -1.85 -18.34
N PRO A 81 -5.80 -2.95 -19.09
CA PRO A 81 -6.24 -2.90 -20.50
C PRO A 81 -7.61 -2.24 -20.70
N VAL A 82 -8.41 -2.13 -19.63
CA VAL A 82 -9.67 -1.38 -19.63
C VAL A 82 -9.40 0.13 -19.78
N TYR A 83 -8.41 0.65 -19.07
CA TYR A 83 -8.08 2.08 -18.98
C TYR A 83 -6.90 2.49 -19.85
N GLU A 84 -6.12 1.52 -20.34
CA GLU A 84 -4.88 1.74 -21.09
C GLU A 84 -4.98 1.16 -22.50
N GLU A 85 -4.34 1.85 -23.44
CA GLU A 85 -4.14 1.44 -24.82
C GLU A 85 -2.66 1.19 -25.05
N LYS A 86 -2.36 0.11 -25.78
CA LYS A 86 -1.00 -0.35 -26.06
C LYS A 86 -0.53 0.18 -27.41
N PHE A 87 0.68 0.72 -27.45
CA PHE A 87 1.32 1.19 -28.67
C PHE A 87 2.69 0.55 -28.82
N GLU A 88 2.98 0.01 -30.01
CA GLU A 88 4.29 -0.58 -30.33
C GLU A 88 5.26 0.49 -30.81
N LEU A 89 6.49 0.43 -30.31
CA LEU A 89 7.59 1.31 -30.69
C LEU A 89 8.50 0.59 -31.69
N ALA A 90 9.26 1.38 -32.45
CA ALA A 90 10.16 0.84 -33.47
C ALA A 90 11.23 -0.11 -32.92
N ASP A 91 11.60 0.01 -31.63
CA ASP A 91 12.65 -0.78 -30.98
C ASP A 91 12.16 -2.14 -30.44
N GLY A 92 10.97 -2.61 -30.85
CA GLY A 92 10.40 -3.87 -30.35
C GLY A 92 9.91 -3.81 -28.90
N ASN A 93 9.78 -2.60 -28.37
CA ASN A 93 9.16 -2.29 -27.08
C ASN A 93 7.71 -1.84 -27.29
N ALA A 94 6.89 -1.92 -26.25
CA ALA A 94 5.53 -1.38 -26.26
C ALA A 94 5.32 -0.48 -25.04
N ILE A 95 4.51 0.56 -25.20
CA ILE A 95 4.08 1.44 -24.12
C ILE A 95 2.58 1.32 -23.89
N CYS A 96 2.17 1.49 -22.64
CA CYS A 96 0.78 1.53 -22.23
C CYS A 96 0.44 2.96 -21.83
N ILE A 97 -0.57 3.54 -22.46
CA ILE A 97 -0.99 4.92 -22.22
C ILE A 97 -2.46 4.93 -21.85
N SER A 98 -2.82 5.74 -20.86
CA SER A 98 -4.22 5.96 -20.48
C SER A 98 -5.06 6.39 -21.69
N LYS A 99 -6.20 5.71 -21.87
CA LYS A 99 -7.26 6.08 -22.81
C LYS A 99 -7.93 7.41 -22.44
N GLY A 100 -7.75 7.89 -21.20
CA GLY A 100 -8.44 9.02 -20.58
C GLY A 100 -8.11 10.42 -21.14
N GLY A 101 -7.81 10.54 -22.43
CA GLY A 101 -7.81 11.82 -23.12
C GLY A 101 -9.20 12.46 -23.14
N PHE A 102 -9.28 13.76 -23.36
CA PHE A 102 -10.55 14.49 -23.49
C PHE A 102 -11.35 14.03 -24.71
N LYS A 103 -10.71 13.33 -25.66
CA LYS A 103 -11.32 12.77 -26.87
C LYS A 103 -10.75 11.39 -27.19
N ALA A 104 -11.59 10.52 -27.78
CA ALA A 104 -11.15 9.24 -28.33
C ALA A 104 -10.05 9.46 -29.38
N GLY A 105 -9.02 8.60 -29.37
CA GLY A 105 -7.88 8.68 -30.30
C GLY A 105 -6.86 9.78 -29.99
N GLU A 106 -7.06 10.58 -28.93
CA GLU A 106 -6.10 11.62 -28.54
C GLU A 106 -4.75 11.02 -28.08
N ALA A 107 -4.78 9.89 -27.39
CA ALA A 107 -3.58 9.15 -26.97
C ALA A 107 -2.75 8.74 -28.19
N ALA A 108 -3.37 8.07 -29.17
CA ALA A 108 -2.70 7.68 -30.42
C ALA A 108 -2.09 8.88 -31.15
N ARG A 109 -2.82 10.01 -31.22
CA ARG A 109 -2.29 11.25 -31.82
C ARG A 109 -1.06 11.77 -31.09
N LYS A 110 -1.07 11.77 -29.75
CA LYS A 110 0.08 12.21 -28.94
C LYS A 110 1.28 11.28 -29.13
N VAL A 111 1.06 9.97 -29.19
CA VAL A 111 2.12 8.99 -29.49
C VAL A 111 2.74 9.28 -30.85
N GLU A 112 1.93 9.51 -31.88
CA GLU A 112 2.45 9.79 -33.22
C GLU A 112 3.22 11.12 -33.30
N LEU A 113 2.79 12.15 -32.55
CA LEU A 113 3.55 13.39 -32.45
C LEU A 113 4.88 13.18 -31.71
N ALA A 114 4.89 12.41 -30.63
CA ALA A 114 6.10 12.07 -29.89
C ALA A 114 7.10 11.31 -30.78
N ARG A 115 6.60 10.37 -31.60
CA ARG A 115 7.40 9.64 -32.58
C ARG A 115 8.07 10.55 -33.61
N LYS A 116 7.43 11.67 -33.95
CA LYS A 116 7.97 12.69 -34.87
C LYS A 116 8.83 13.75 -34.18
N GLY A 117 8.96 13.72 -32.85
CA GLY A 117 9.62 14.77 -32.08
C GLY A 117 8.88 16.11 -32.11
N LEU A 118 7.54 16.08 -32.24
CA LEU A 118 6.67 17.26 -32.40
C LEU A 118 5.80 17.53 -31.16
N ILE A 119 6.28 17.19 -29.96
CA ILE A 119 5.57 17.42 -28.69
C ILE A 119 6.20 18.55 -27.88
#